data_AF-A0A2H4VIK7-F1
#
_entry.id   AF-A0A2H4VIK7-F1
#
_cell.length_a   1.000
_cell.length_b   1.000
_cell.length_c   1.000
_cell.angle_alpha   90.00
_cell.angle_beta   90.00
_cell.angle_gamma   90.00
#
_symmetry.space_group_name_H-M   'P 1'
#
loop_
_entity.id
_entity.type
_entity.pdbx_description
1 polymer ?
#
loop_
_entity_poly.entity_id
_entity_poly.type
_entity_poly.pdbx_seq_one_letter_code
_entity_poly.pdbx_strand_id
1 'polypeptide(L)'
;MFRLALFDVKNNILVKEKIGEKLNPQTVKSFLKKIQDKIPIIAITTDHKPYYRNIMDKLRIKHQLCIFHLKKELNTKIKRIKRKNKLNQEEIEQIKNIKNLIFEIIDSKNYNESKKLFNKLKKEINNYSSSFIKFIIKKFLKNFNRYTNYLKDKNITKTSNKIENYFRNTLPKAIKRIFKTKKGLKEQITLQKQKWETKQKIKNIN
;
A
#
# COMPACT_ATOMS: atom_id res chain seq x y z
N MET A 1 -17.81 5.39 10.41
CA MET A 1 -16.82 4.78 11.34
C MET A 1 -15.65 4.25 10.54
N PHE A 2 -14.43 4.54 10.99
CA PHE A 2 -13.18 4.14 10.35
C PHE A 2 -12.28 3.47 11.37
N ARG A 3 -11.39 2.62 10.87
CA ARG A 3 -10.45 1.84 11.67
C ARG A 3 -9.05 2.20 11.22
N LEU A 4 -8.27 2.71 12.15
CA LEU A 4 -6.85 2.99 11.98
C LEU A 4 -6.09 1.90 12.72
N ALA A 5 -5.13 1.29 12.06
CA ALA A 5 -4.29 0.26 12.68
C ALA A 5 -2.85 0.42 12.19
N LEU A 6 -1.92 0.26 13.11
CA LEU A 6 -0.50 0.09 12.83
C LEU A 6 -0.13 -1.35 13.17
N PHE A 7 0.56 -2.02 12.25
CA PHE A 7 0.90 -3.42 12.35
C PHE A 7 2.39 -3.60 12.13
N ASP A 8 3.05 -4.26 13.07
CA ASP A 8 4.42 -4.70 12.93
C ASP A 8 4.43 -6.01 12.15
N VAL A 9 4.92 -5.95 10.93
CA VAL A 9 4.95 -7.12 10.06
C VAL A 9 6.05 -8.10 10.44
N LYS A 10 7.19 -7.62 10.96
CA LYS A 10 8.32 -8.47 11.33
C LYS A 10 7.92 -9.40 12.48
N ASN A 11 7.30 -8.83 13.51
CA ASN A 11 6.88 -9.58 14.69
C ASN A 11 5.44 -10.12 14.57
N ASN A 12 4.73 -9.79 13.49
CA ASN A 12 3.34 -10.17 13.26
C ASN A 12 2.38 -9.70 14.38
N ILE A 13 2.60 -8.47 14.88
CA ILE A 13 1.89 -7.88 16.03
C ILE A 13 1.06 -6.67 15.59
N LEU A 14 -0.16 -6.56 16.10
CA LEU A 14 -0.94 -5.34 16.04
C LEU A 14 -0.44 -4.34 17.10
N VAL A 15 0.32 -3.33 16.67
CA VAL A 15 0.92 -2.33 17.58
C VAL A 15 -0.15 -1.44 18.20
N LYS A 16 -1.05 -0.92 17.37
CA LYS A 16 -2.14 -0.07 17.85
C LYS A 16 -3.31 -0.10 16.91
N GLU A 17 -4.49 -0.01 17.48
CA GLU A 17 -5.74 0.17 16.75
C GLU A 17 -6.56 1.31 17.36
N LYS A 18 -7.26 2.06 16.50
CA LYS A 18 -8.22 3.09 16.88
C LYS A 18 -9.44 3.03 15.97
N ILE A 19 -10.61 3.03 16.59
CA ILE A 19 -11.89 3.22 15.90
C ILE A 19 -12.27 4.69 16.02
N GLY A 20 -12.51 5.35 14.89
CA GLY A 20 -12.87 6.77 14.84
C GLY A 20 -14.08 7.04 13.95
N GLU A 21 -14.63 8.25 14.04
CA GLU A 21 -15.82 8.61 13.26
C GLU A 21 -15.46 9.24 11.91
N LYS A 22 -14.41 10.07 11.88
CA LYS A 22 -13.93 10.79 10.69
C LYS A 22 -12.53 10.32 10.30
N LEU A 23 -12.36 9.94 9.03
CA LEU A 23 -11.05 9.65 8.44
C LEU A 23 -10.60 10.86 7.62
N ASN A 24 -9.64 11.60 8.16
CA ASN A 24 -8.97 12.68 7.46
C ASN A 24 -7.46 12.62 7.72
N PRO A 25 -6.64 13.38 6.97
CA PRO A 25 -5.19 13.37 7.10
C PRO A 25 -4.70 13.73 8.51
N GLN A 26 -5.37 14.65 9.20
CA GLN A 26 -5.00 15.07 10.56
C GLN A 26 -5.21 13.94 11.58
N THR A 27 -6.32 13.20 11.48
CA THR A 27 -6.59 12.03 12.33
C THR A 27 -5.50 10.97 12.17
N VAL A 28 -5.08 10.69 10.93
CA VAL A 28 -4.00 9.74 10.64
C VAL A 28 -2.66 10.24 11.19
N LYS A 29 -2.29 11.51 10.93
CA LYS A 29 -1.06 12.10 11.44
C LYS A 29 -1.00 12.03 12.97
N SER A 30 -2.08 12.41 13.64
CA SER A 30 -2.18 12.41 15.11
C SER A 30 -2.11 10.98 15.67
N PHE A 31 -2.71 10.01 14.98
CA PHE A 31 -2.62 8.60 15.36
C PHE A 31 -1.18 8.08 15.29
N LEU A 32 -0.46 8.35 14.21
CA LEU A 32 0.93 7.92 14.04
C LEU A 32 1.87 8.65 15.01
N LYS A 33 1.71 9.97 15.18
CA LYS A 33 2.55 10.78 16.08
C LYS A 33 2.49 10.26 17.52
N LYS A 34 1.29 9.99 18.06
CA LYS A 34 1.12 9.42 19.39
C LYS A 34 1.81 8.06 19.61
N ILE A 35 2.00 7.29 18.54
CA ILE A 35 2.75 6.02 18.60
C ILE A 35 4.25 6.31 18.51
N GLN A 36 4.65 7.17 17.56
CA GLN A 36 6.04 7.57 17.33
C GLN A 36 6.68 8.22 18.58
N ASP A 37 5.89 8.93 19.39
CA ASP A 37 6.34 9.54 20.65
C ASP A 37 6.70 8.50 21.73
N LYS A 38 6.28 7.24 21.56
CA LYS A 38 6.54 6.14 22.50
C LYS A 38 7.46 5.07 21.94
N ILE A 39 7.37 4.81 20.64
CA ILE A 39 8.08 3.74 19.95
C ILE A 39 8.58 4.29 18.62
N PRO A 40 9.88 4.13 18.28
CA PRO A 40 10.41 4.63 17.02
C PRO A 40 9.74 3.92 15.83
N ILE A 41 9.24 4.71 14.87
CA ILE A 41 8.68 4.20 13.61
C ILE A 41 9.67 4.51 12.49
N ILE A 42 10.38 3.48 12.02
CA ILE A 42 11.41 3.62 10.98
C ILE A 42 10.76 3.80 9.60
N ALA A 43 9.81 2.92 9.26
CA ALA A 43 9.15 2.89 7.97
C ALA A 43 7.69 2.43 8.08
N ILE A 44 6.85 2.92 7.17
CA ILE A 44 5.46 2.47 7.03
C ILE A 44 5.19 2.13 5.56
N THR A 45 4.53 0.99 5.35
CA THR A 45 3.95 0.62 4.06
C THR A 45 2.46 0.94 4.03
N THR A 46 2.01 1.75 3.07
CA THR A 46 0.59 2.08 2.90
C THR A 46 0.08 1.76 1.51
N ASP A 47 -1.25 1.82 1.35
CA ASP A 47 -1.88 1.95 0.04
C ASP A 47 -1.52 3.29 -0.64
N HIS A 48 -2.20 3.58 -1.74
CA HIS A 48 -1.92 4.72 -2.60
C HIS A 48 -2.71 6.00 -2.28
N LYS A 49 -3.33 6.13 -1.10
CA LYS A 49 -4.05 7.37 -0.77
C LYS A 49 -3.08 8.56 -0.74
N PRO A 50 -3.38 9.67 -1.47
CA PRO A 50 -2.42 10.75 -1.68
C PRO A 50 -1.88 11.38 -0.40
N TYR A 51 -2.71 11.49 0.64
CA TYR A 51 -2.37 12.17 1.88
C TYR A 51 -1.34 11.42 2.73
N TYR A 52 -1.17 10.09 2.56
CA TYR A 52 -0.17 9.36 3.35
C TYR A 52 1.24 9.87 3.08
N ARG A 53 1.56 10.22 1.83
CA ARG A 53 2.89 10.74 1.46
C ARG A 53 3.25 11.98 2.28
N ASN A 54 2.38 12.98 2.27
CA ASN A 54 2.58 14.23 3.01
C ASN A 54 2.66 13.99 4.52
N ILE A 55 1.95 13.01 5.06
CA ILE A 55 2.02 12.65 6.48
C ILE A 55 3.36 12.03 6.82
N MET A 56 3.82 11.05 6.03
CA MET A 56 5.10 10.39 6.28
C MET A 56 6.27 11.37 6.21
N ASP A 57 6.24 12.29 5.25
CA ASP A 57 7.27 13.31 5.08
C ASP A 57 7.31 14.26 6.29
N LYS A 58 6.13 14.73 6.75
CA LYS A 58 6.01 15.58 7.94
C LYS A 58 6.47 14.88 9.23
N LEU A 59 6.29 13.57 9.32
CA LEU A 59 6.69 12.76 10.48
C LEU A 59 8.11 12.20 10.35
N ARG A 60 8.80 12.48 9.23
CA ARG A 60 10.13 11.95 8.89
C ARG A 60 10.20 10.42 8.95
N ILE A 61 9.13 9.75 8.51
CA ILE A 61 9.01 8.29 8.44
C ILE A 61 9.31 7.84 7.01
N LYS A 62 10.16 6.82 6.82
CA LYS A 62 10.40 6.25 5.48
C LYS A 62 9.09 5.66 4.95
N HIS A 63 8.70 6.03 3.74
CA HIS A 63 7.43 5.59 3.17
C HIS A 63 7.64 4.55 2.07
N GLN A 64 7.00 3.39 2.22
CA GLN A 64 6.84 2.42 1.16
C GLN A 64 5.40 2.45 0.63
N LEU A 65 5.24 2.55 -0.69
CA LEU A 65 3.96 2.38 -1.37
C LEU A 65 3.78 0.90 -1.72
N CYS A 66 2.61 0.36 -1.40
CA CYS A 66 2.29 -1.05 -1.61
C CYS A 66 2.33 -1.43 -3.10
N ILE A 67 3.25 -2.32 -3.47
CA ILE A 67 3.45 -2.71 -4.88
C ILE A 67 2.26 -3.48 -5.45
N PHE A 68 1.50 -4.20 -4.60
CA PHE A 68 0.28 -4.90 -5.02
C PHE A 68 -0.79 -3.92 -5.52
N HIS A 69 -0.97 -2.80 -4.82
CA HIS A 69 -1.89 -1.75 -5.24
C HIS A 69 -1.44 -1.09 -6.56
N LEU A 70 -0.13 -0.95 -6.79
CA LEU A 70 0.41 -0.46 -8.05
C LEU A 70 0.06 -1.39 -9.21
N LYS A 71 0.32 -2.69 -9.09
CA LYS A 71 -0.03 -3.68 -10.12
C LYS A 71 -1.53 -3.64 -10.43
N LYS A 72 -2.37 -3.59 -9.40
CA LYS A 72 -3.83 -3.52 -9.56
C LYS A 72 -4.28 -2.26 -10.31
N GLU A 73 -3.82 -1.08 -9.88
CA GLU A 73 -4.19 0.19 -10.50
C GLU A 73 -3.69 0.30 -11.95
N LEU A 74 -2.48 -0.18 -12.24
CA LEU A 74 -1.95 -0.23 -13.60
C LEU A 74 -2.84 -1.08 -14.51
N ASN A 75 -3.15 -2.30 -14.09
CA ASN A 75 -4.04 -3.19 -14.84
C ASN A 75 -5.43 -2.57 -15.05
N THR A 76 -6.00 -1.92 -14.03
CA THR A 76 -7.29 -1.21 -14.16
C THR A 76 -7.20 -0.04 -15.15
N LYS A 77 -6.12 0.76 -15.08
CA LYS A 77 -5.91 1.89 -16.00
C LYS A 77 -5.79 1.41 -17.45
N ILE A 78 -5.00 0.37 -17.70
CA ILE A 78 -4.82 -0.24 -19.03
C ILE A 78 -6.15 -0.75 -19.57
N LYS A 79 -6.91 -1.51 -18.76
CA LYS A 79 -8.26 -1.99 -19.13
C LYS A 79 -9.21 -0.85 -19.48
N ARG A 80 -9.08 0.31 -18.83
CA ARG A 80 -9.92 1.49 -19.10
C ARG A 80 -9.52 2.19 -20.39
N ILE A 81 -8.22 2.29 -20.68
CA ILE A 81 -7.71 2.88 -21.93
C ILE A 81 -8.15 2.02 -23.12
N LYS A 82 -7.93 0.70 -23.05
CA LYS A 82 -8.36 -0.25 -24.10
C LYS A 82 -9.86 -0.20 -24.41
N ARG A 83 -10.70 0.10 -23.41
CA ARG A 83 -12.15 0.23 -23.59
C ARG A 83 -12.60 1.57 -24.18
N LYS A 84 -11.85 2.65 -23.91
CA LYS A 84 -12.25 4.01 -24.31
C LYS A 84 -11.66 4.44 -25.65
N ASN A 85 -10.50 3.88 -25.99
CA ASN A 85 -9.74 4.28 -27.17
C ASN A 85 -9.65 3.07 -28.11
N LYS A 86 -9.81 3.30 -29.42
CA LYS A 86 -9.39 2.34 -30.44
C LYS A 86 -7.87 2.42 -30.55
N LEU A 87 -7.17 1.57 -29.80
CA LEU A 87 -5.71 1.50 -29.86
C LEU A 87 -5.26 0.63 -31.03
N ASN A 88 -4.20 1.03 -31.71
CA ASN A 88 -3.54 0.18 -32.70
C ASN A 88 -2.65 -0.90 -32.05
N GLN A 89 -2.09 -1.82 -32.85
CA GLN A 89 -1.25 -2.91 -32.33
C GLN A 89 0.02 -2.39 -31.65
N GLU A 90 0.67 -1.38 -32.22
CA GLU A 90 1.90 -0.78 -31.68
C GLU A 90 1.67 -0.15 -30.30
N GLU A 91 0.61 0.63 -30.14
CA GLU A 91 0.22 1.24 -28.86
C GLU A 91 -0.07 0.18 -27.79
N ILE A 92 -0.73 -0.92 -28.19
CA ILE A 92 -1.01 -2.04 -27.29
C ILE A 92 0.29 -2.67 -26.83
N GLU A 93 1.25 -2.89 -27.73
CA GLU A 93 2.53 -3.50 -27.42
C GLU A 93 3.39 -2.60 -26.54
N GLN A 94 3.44 -1.30 -26.85
CA GLN A 94 4.11 -0.30 -26.00
C GLN A 94 3.55 -0.29 -24.57
N ILE A 95 2.22 -0.30 -24.41
CA ILE A 95 1.59 -0.36 -23.09
C ILE A 95 1.98 -1.63 -22.33
N LYS A 96 2.06 -2.78 -23.01
CA LYS A 96 2.51 -4.04 -22.40
C LYS A 96 3.97 -3.96 -21.98
N ASN A 97 4.86 -3.47 -22.85
CA ASN A 97 6.29 -3.35 -22.58
C ASN A 97 6.55 -2.47 -21.37
N ILE A 98 5.94 -1.28 -21.32
CA ILE A 98 6.06 -0.37 -20.18
C ILE A 98 5.51 -1.00 -18.90
N LYS A 99 4.37 -1.70 -18.98
CA LYS A 99 3.80 -2.40 -17.82
C LYS A 99 4.77 -3.48 -17.30
N ASN A 100 5.31 -4.30 -18.19
CA ASN A 100 6.22 -5.38 -17.84
C ASN A 100 7.51 -4.83 -17.22
N LEU A 101 8.09 -3.79 -17.82
CA LEU A 101 9.27 -3.13 -17.27
C LEU A 101 9.01 -2.52 -15.88
N ILE A 102 7.84 -1.89 -15.66
CA ILE A 102 7.46 -1.43 -14.32
C ILE A 102 7.38 -2.59 -13.33
N PHE A 103 6.81 -3.73 -13.74
CA PHE A 103 6.69 -4.91 -12.88
C PHE A 103 8.07 -5.47 -12.53
N GLU A 104 8.96 -5.60 -13.51
CA GLU A 104 10.35 -6.00 -13.29
C GLU A 104 11.08 -5.06 -12.32
N ILE A 105 10.87 -3.74 -12.43
CA ILE A 105 11.47 -2.76 -11.51
C ILE A 105 11.02 -2.98 -10.06
N ILE A 106 9.72 -3.22 -9.83
CA ILE A 106 9.15 -3.40 -8.47
C ILE A 106 9.24 -4.83 -7.95
N ASP A 107 9.73 -5.77 -8.75
CA ASP A 107 9.97 -7.16 -8.36
C ASP A 107 11.46 -7.52 -8.45
N SER A 108 12.33 -6.55 -8.74
CA SER A 108 13.79 -6.74 -8.87
C SER A 108 14.40 -7.38 -7.61
N LYS A 109 15.55 -8.04 -7.77
CA LYS A 109 16.23 -8.72 -6.64
C LYS A 109 16.87 -7.73 -5.68
N ASN A 110 17.39 -6.62 -6.21
CA ASN A 110 18.03 -5.57 -5.42
C ASN A 110 17.80 -4.17 -6.00
N TYR A 111 18.15 -3.15 -5.22
CA TYR A 111 17.92 -1.76 -5.60
C TYR A 111 18.72 -1.31 -6.83
N ASN A 112 19.94 -1.82 -7.03
CA ASN A 112 20.79 -1.44 -8.16
C ASN A 112 20.22 -1.93 -9.49
N GLU A 113 19.76 -3.18 -9.54
CA GLU A 113 19.04 -3.75 -10.67
C GLU A 113 17.77 -2.95 -10.98
N SER A 114 16.95 -2.70 -9.95
CA SER A 114 15.73 -1.88 -10.05
C SER A 114 16.03 -0.49 -10.61
N LYS A 115 17.13 0.13 -10.18
CA LYS A 115 17.55 1.46 -10.64
C LYS A 115 18.01 1.45 -12.10
N LYS A 116 18.72 0.41 -12.55
CA LYS A 116 19.10 0.23 -13.96
C LYS A 116 17.86 0.12 -14.84
N LEU A 117 16.92 -0.75 -14.48
CA LEU A 117 15.64 -0.91 -15.19
C LEU A 117 14.81 0.37 -15.17
N PHE A 118 14.80 1.12 -14.06
CA PHE A 118 14.13 2.41 -13.97
C PHE A 118 14.69 3.46 -14.92
N ASN A 119 16.02 3.48 -15.13
CA ASN A 119 16.64 4.38 -16.09
C ASN A 119 16.31 3.97 -17.54
N LYS A 120 16.22 2.66 -17.83
CA LYS A 120 15.71 2.15 -19.12
C LYS A 120 14.27 2.63 -19.36
N LEU A 121 13.39 2.49 -18.36
CA LEU A 121 12.00 2.94 -18.43
C LEU A 121 11.89 4.44 -18.73
N LYS A 122 12.73 5.27 -18.09
CA LYS A 122 12.74 6.72 -18.37
C LYS A 122 13.06 7.02 -19.84
N LYS A 123 14.04 6.33 -20.42
CA LYS A 123 14.40 6.49 -21.84
C LYS A 123 13.23 6.08 -22.74
N GLU A 124 12.60 4.93 -22.47
CA GLU A 124 11.45 4.46 -23.24
C GLU A 124 10.28 5.43 -23.17
N ILE A 125 9.97 5.99 -21.99
CA ILE A 125 8.85 6.91 -21.79
C ILE A 125 9.04 8.25 -22.51
N ASN A 126 10.27 8.75 -22.62
CA ASN A 126 10.54 10.05 -23.26
C ASN A 126 10.18 10.09 -24.74
N ASN A 127 10.14 8.93 -25.39
CA ASN A 127 9.87 8.82 -26.82
C ASN A 127 8.37 8.87 -27.16
N TYR A 128 7.48 8.92 -26.16
CA TYR A 128 6.03 8.80 -26.37
C TYR A 128 5.22 9.72 -25.47
N SER A 129 4.16 10.32 -26.01
CA SER A 129 3.18 11.08 -25.24
C SER A 129 1.81 10.44 -25.34
N SER A 130 1.32 9.89 -24.22
CA SER A 130 -0.04 9.34 -24.16
C SER A 130 -0.67 9.53 -22.77
N SER A 131 -1.99 9.36 -22.69
CA SER A 131 -2.71 9.37 -21.40
C SER A 131 -2.19 8.29 -20.43
N PHE A 132 -1.66 7.19 -20.97
CA PHE A 132 -0.99 6.17 -20.18
C PHE A 132 0.34 6.68 -19.64
N ILE A 133 1.20 7.22 -20.50
CA ILE A 133 2.50 7.79 -20.11
C ILE A 133 2.36 8.87 -19.04
N LYS A 134 1.45 9.84 -19.22
CA LYS A 134 1.17 10.89 -18.23
C LYS A 134 0.80 10.29 -16.86
N PHE A 135 0.04 9.20 -16.87
CA PHE A 135 -0.29 8.46 -15.65
C PHE A 135 0.96 7.81 -15.02
N ILE A 136 1.80 7.15 -15.82
CA ILE A 136 3.04 6.50 -15.36
C ILE A 136 4.02 7.52 -14.77
N ILE A 137 4.21 8.67 -15.43
CA ILE A 137 5.07 9.76 -14.93
C ILE A 137 4.59 10.23 -13.55
N LYS A 138 3.30 10.57 -13.43
CA LYS A 138 2.73 11.10 -12.19
C LYS A 138 2.71 10.07 -11.07
N LYS A 139 2.40 8.81 -11.39
CA LYS A 139 2.16 7.76 -10.41
C LYS A 139 3.44 7.03 -10.03
N PHE A 140 4.20 6.55 -11.00
CA PHE A 140 5.35 5.68 -10.79
C PHE A 140 6.64 6.48 -10.71
N LEU A 141 7.00 7.26 -11.74
CA LEU A 141 8.34 7.89 -11.83
C LEU A 141 8.60 8.83 -10.65
N LYS A 142 7.64 9.70 -10.34
CA LYS A 142 7.73 10.64 -9.21
C LYS A 142 7.86 9.95 -7.86
N ASN A 143 7.43 8.69 -7.74
CA ASN A 143 7.41 7.96 -6.47
C ASN A 143 8.31 6.70 -6.50
N PHE A 144 9.25 6.60 -7.44
CA PHE A 144 10.13 5.42 -7.59
C PHE A 144 10.74 4.96 -6.26
N ASN A 145 11.38 5.89 -5.54
CA ASN A 145 12.00 5.57 -4.23
C ASN A 145 11.00 4.98 -3.23
N ARG A 146 9.74 5.44 -3.24
CA ARG A 146 8.72 4.90 -2.34
C ARG A 146 8.22 3.52 -2.77
N TYR A 147 8.36 3.15 -4.03
CA TYR A 147 8.05 1.80 -4.50
C TYR A 147 9.19 0.81 -4.23
N THR A 148 10.42 1.30 -4.03
CA THR A 148 11.63 0.47 -3.98
C THR A 148 12.40 0.58 -2.66
N ASN A 149 11.85 1.25 -1.63
CA ASN A 149 12.48 1.32 -0.31
C ASN A 149 12.69 -0.08 0.31
N TYR A 150 11.76 -1.01 0.07
CA TYR A 150 11.90 -2.41 0.49
C TYR A 150 13.12 -3.14 -0.12
N LEU A 151 13.65 -2.67 -1.24
CA LEU A 151 14.87 -3.22 -1.84
C LEU A 151 16.14 -2.74 -1.15
N LYS A 152 16.06 -1.65 -0.37
CA LYS A 152 17.18 -1.10 0.41
C LYS A 152 17.23 -1.69 1.82
N ASP A 153 16.08 -2.09 2.36
CA ASP A 153 15.95 -2.60 3.71
C ASP A 153 14.90 -3.73 3.74
N LYS A 154 15.36 -4.95 4.04
CA LYS A 154 14.54 -6.16 4.08
C LYS A 154 13.45 -6.12 5.16
N ASN A 155 13.57 -5.25 6.16
CA ASN A 155 12.54 -5.08 7.20
C ASN A 155 11.35 -4.24 6.71
N ILE A 156 11.50 -3.49 5.62
CA ILE A 156 10.40 -2.75 5.00
C ILE A 156 9.62 -3.71 4.12
N THR A 157 8.31 -3.77 4.31
CA THR A 157 7.48 -4.72 3.57
C THR A 157 7.01 -4.15 2.24
N LYS A 158 7.11 -4.93 1.17
CA LYS A 158 6.64 -4.50 -0.16
C LYS A 158 5.11 -4.36 -0.26
N THR A 159 4.34 -5.02 0.60
CA THR A 159 2.85 -4.99 0.60
C THR A 159 2.22 -4.75 1.96
N SER A 160 0.97 -4.30 1.93
CA SER A 160 0.07 -4.14 3.09
C SER A 160 -0.72 -5.42 3.43
N ASN A 161 -0.31 -6.59 2.91
CA ASN A 161 -1.13 -7.81 2.99
C ASN A 161 -1.43 -8.26 4.42
N LYS A 162 -0.49 -8.10 5.35
CA LYS A 162 -0.68 -8.51 6.76
C LYS A 162 -1.81 -7.74 7.42
N ILE A 163 -1.84 -6.41 7.26
CA ILE A 163 -2.92 -5.60 7.82
C ILE A 163 -4.27 -5.84 7.10
N GLU A 164 -4.25 -6.07 5.78
CA GLU A 164 -5.45 -6.44 5.04
C GLU A 164 -6.03 -7.79 5.50
N ASN A 165 -5.17 -8.77 5.77
CA ASN A 165 -5.56 -10.06 6.32
C ASN A 165 -6.12 -9.91 7.74
N TYR A 166 -5.48 -9.10 8.58
CA TYR A 166 -5.99 -8.77 9.92
C TYR A 166 -7.41 -8.17 9.84
N PHE A 167 -7.63 -7.18 8.97
CA PHE A 167 -8.96 -6.60 8.78
C PHE A 167 -9.97 -7.60 8.23
N ARG A 168 -9.56 -8.47 7.30
CA ARG A 168 -10.42 -9.53 6.76
C ARG A 168 -10.89 -10.49 7.84
N ASN A 169 -10.00 -10.91 8.73
CA ASN A 169 -10.34 -11.84 9.81
C ASN A 169 -11.18 -11.18 10.91
N THR A 170 -10.89 -9.93 11.24
CA THR A 170 -11.54 -9.26 12.38
C THR A 170 -12.82 -8.52 12.04
N LEU A 171 -13.03 -8.17 10.77
CA LEU A 171 -14.29 -7.61 10.28
C LEU A 171 -14.52 -7.95 8.79
N PRO A 172 -14.91 -9.20 8.47
CA PRO A 172 -15.25 -9.59 7.11
C PRO A 172 -16.36 -8.71 6.51
N LYS A 173 -16.34 -8.54 5.18
CA LYS A 173 -17.32 -7.70 4.46
C LYS A 173 -18.77 -8.12 4.70
N ALA A 174 -19.03 -9.43 4.73
CA ALA A 174 -20.36 -9.98 4.98
C ALA A 174 -20.91 -9.53 6.34
N ILE A 175 -20.07 -9.60 7.38
CA ILE A 175 -20.43 -9.26 8.75
C ILE A 175 -20.60 -7.74 8.96
N LYS A 176 -19.86 -6.91 8.21
CA LYS A 176 -19.92 -5.45 8.35
C LYS A 176 -21.33 -4.85 8.18
N ARG A 177 -22.19 -5.51 7.40
CA ARG A 177 -23.56 -5.02 7.08
C ARG A 177 -24.63 -5.48 8.08
N ILE A 178 -24.28 -6.31 9.06
CA ILE A 178 -25.24 -6.96 9.96
C ILE A 178 -25.53 -6.13 11.21
N PHE A 179 -24.58 -5.32 11.68
CA PHE A 179 -24.73 -4.58 12.92
C PHE A 179 -25.66 -3.37 12.80
N LYS A 180 -26.71 -3.35 13.64
CA LYS A 180 -27.69 -2.27 13.71
C LYS A 180 -27.20 -1.04 14.52
N THR A 181 -26.22 -1.21 15.40
CA THR A 181 -25.69 -0.12 16.26
C THR A 181 -24.18 0.01 16.19
N LYS A 182 -23.67 1.23 16.42
CA LYS A 182 -22.22 1.49 16.54
C LYS A 182 -21.58 0.72 17.70
N LYS A 183 -22.32 0.53 18.81
CA LYS A 183 -21.87 -0.19 20.01
C LYS A 183 -21.62 -1.67 19.69
N GLY A 184 -22.60 -2.37 19.13
CA GLY A 184 -22.45 -3.80 18.78
C GLY A 184 -21.32 -4.05 17.77
N LEU A 185 -21.13 -3.13 16.80
CA LEU A 185 -19.99 -3.23 15.88
C LEU A 185 -18.63 -3.07 16.59
N LYS A 186 -18.51 -2.16 17.56
CA LYS A 186 -17.27 -2.00 18.35
C LYS A 186 -17.00 -3.24 19.19
N GLU A 187 -18.02 -3.78 19.85
CA GLU A 187 -17.92 -5.01 20.65
C GLU A 187 -17.45 -6.19 19.80
N GLN A 188 -18.04 -6.39 18.61
CA GLN A 188 -17.58 -7.43 17.69
C GLN A 188 -16.11 -7.26 17.31
N ILE A 189 -15.68 -6.04 16.96
CA ILE A 189 -14.29 -5.79 16.59
C ILE A 189 -13.35 -6.13 17.75
N THR A 190 -13.72 -5.75 18.98
CA THR A 190 -12.95 -6.09 20.19
C THR A 190 -12.83 -7.60 20.39
N LEU A 191 -13.95 -8.33 20.32
CA LEU A 191 -13.96 -9.79 20.47
C LEU A 191 -13.12 -10.49 19.39
N GLN A 192 -13.25 -10.07 18.14
CA GLN A 192 -12.48 -10.65 17.03
C GLN A 192 -11.00 -10.32 17.11
N LYS A 193 -10.65 -9.12 17.59
CA LYS A 193 -9.27 -8.74 17.87
C LYS A 193 -8.67 -9.68 18.92
N GLN A 194 -9.34 -9.90 20.06
CA GLN A 194 -8.88 -10.81 21.10
C GLN A 194 -8.67 -12.23 20.55
N LYS A 195 -9.65 -12.76 19.82
CA LYS A 195 -9.54 -14.08 19.16
C LYS A 195 -8.34 -14.16 18.21
N TRP A 196 -8.08 -13.11 17.45
CA TRP A 196 -6.94 -13.07 16.53
C TRP A 196 -5.61 -13.04 17.28
N GLU A 197 -5.49 -12.25 18.34
CA GLU A 197 -4.30 -12.14 19.18
C GLU A 197 -3.99 -13.46 19.89
N THR A 198 -4.99 -14.13 20.47
CA THR A 198 -4.83 -15.46 21.07
C THR A 198 -4.31 -16.48 20.05
N LYS A 199 -4.87 -16.49 18.84
CA LYS A 199 -4.38 -17.36 17.75
C LYS A 199 -2.94 -17.06 17.33
N GLN A 200 -2.49 -15.81 17.39
CA GLN A 200 -1.09 -15.49 17.08
C GLN A 200 -0.14 -15.93 18.18
N LYS A 201 -0.54 -15.79 19.46
CA LYS A 201 0.28 -16.25 20.59
C LYS A 201 0.56 -17.75 20.52
N ILE A 202 -0.47 -18.55 20.26
CA ILE A 202 -0.34 -20.01 20.12
C ILE A 202 0.64 -20.37 19.00
N LYS A 203 0.58 -19.66 17.86
CA LYS A 203 1.48 -19.88 16.72
C LYS A 203 2.93 -19.48 16.94
N ASN A 204 3.22 -18.68 17.96
CA ASN A 204 4.58 -18.26 18.28
C ASN A 204 5.22 -19.15 19.36
N ILE A 205 4.45 -20.06 19.96
CA ILE A 205 4.91 -21.02 20.98
C ILE A 205 5.23 -22.39 20.35
N ASN A 206 4.61 -22.70 19.21
CA ASN A 206 4.87 -23.89 18.39
C ASN A 206 5.75 -23.53 17.18
#